data_AF-A0A838KSS8-F1
#
_entry.id   AF-A0A838KSS8-F1
#
_cell.length_a   1.000
_cell.length_b   1.000
_cell.length_c   1.000
_cell.angle_alpha   90.00
_cell.angle_beta   90.00
_cell.angle_gamma   90.00
#
_symmetry.space_group_name_H-M   'P 1'
#
loop_
_entity.id
_entity.type
_entity.pdbx_description
1 polymer ?
#
loop_
_entity_poly.entity_id
_entity_poly.type
_entity_poly.pdbx_seq_one_letter_code
_entity_poly.pdbx_strand_id
1 'polypeptide(L)'
;MIRRNPGTIVVAAVSVALFLLALILARAQGKLPVLALDLTEHLFGIVLAVFVFERMLAWRDERQWLAAKDWLHLILLETIDDLLKELLPATVPRGEVEIDERIAVYEVTGERIHVGESVRYSPLRLLVSPGEKDLQSHIFWYATDLGPPRYVDLAKEALSDARGKIRETFGSSARLMDADITTMLISFEQAAMAAIRHLDSAANMRNAKPEDASHREGETSTTQSTREADHELAFVSSIIVESVVDSAMKPKAWLEDRRHTREGRSPFRRLQASSRAGRGPKKRT
;
A
#
# COMPACT_ATOMS: atom_id res chain seq x y z
N MET A 1 20.80 13.37 20.20
CA MET A 1 20.99 14.33 21.30
C MET A 1 19.65 14.59 21.97
N ILE A 2 19.44 14.11 23.20
CA ILE A 2 18.20 14.30 23.95
C ILE A 2 18.17 15.77 24.40
N ARG A 3 17.28 16.57 23.80
CA ARG A 3 17.05 17.96 24.17
C ARG A 3 16.37 17.97 25.54
N ARG A 4 17.16 18.00 26.63
CA ARG A 4 16.64 18.05 28.00
C ARG A 4 15.90 19.38 28.18
N ASN A 5 14.60 19.31 28.47
CA ASN A 5 13.77 20.48 28.72
C ASN A 5 14.27 21.16 30.02
N PRO A 6 14.73 22.43 29.96
CA PRO A 6 15.26 23.12 31.14
C PRO A 6 14.20 23.30 32.23
N GLY A 7 12.91 23.35 31.85
CA GLY A 7 11.80 23.41 32.80
C GLY A 7 11.70 22.18 33.71
N THR A 8 11.99 20.98 33.21
CA THR A 8 11.93 19.74 34.00
C THR A 8 13.02 19.70 35.07
N ILE A 9 14.19 20.28 34.77
CA ILE A 9 15.33 20.37 35.71
C ILE A 9 15.00 21.33 36.85
N VAL A 10 14.37 22.47 36.55
CA VAL A 10 13.96 23.47 37.55
C VAL A 10 12.87 22.90 38.46
N VAL A 11 11.87 22.23 37.91
CA VAL A 11 10.79 21.59 38.71
C VAL A 11 11.37 20.49 39.62
N ALA A 12 12.31 19.68 39.13
CA ALA A 12 13.00 18.67 39.94
C ALA A 12 13.81 19.29 41.07
N ALA A 13 14.57 20.37 40.80
CA ALA A 13 15.39 21.05 41.81
C ALA A 13 14.55 21.69 42.92
N VAL A 14 13.44 22.35 42.57
CA VAL A 14 12.50 22.94 43.53
C VAL A 14 11.81 21.87 44.37
N SER A 15 11.44 20.74 43.75
CA SER A 15 10.84 19.61 44.46
C SER A 15 11.79 19.01 45.50
N VAL A 16 13.07 18.81 45.14
CA VAL A 16 14.09 18.32 46.07
C VAL A 16 14.32 19.30 47.23
N ALA A 17 14.35 20.61 46.96
CA ALA A 17 14.49 21.63 47.99
C ALA A 17 13.31 21.64 48.98
N LEU A 18 12.07 21.52 48.49
CA LEU A 18 10.88 21.43 49.33
C LEU A 18 10.85 20.14 50.17
N PHE A 19 11.28 19.01 49.60
CA PHE A 19 11.43 17.75 50.32
C PHE A 19 12.45 17.84 51.47
N LEU A 20 13.61 18.46 51.21
CA LEU A 20 14.63 18.68 52.25
C LEU A 20 14.11 19.59 53.37
N LEU A 21 13.37 20.64 53.02
CA LEU A 21 12.75 21.54 53.99
C LEU A 21 11.73 20.79 54.87
N ALA A 22 10.85 19.98 54.26
CA ALA A 22 9.86 19.19 54.97
C ALA A 22 10.51 18.14 55.90
N LEU A 23 11.62 17.52 55.47
CA LEU A 23 12.39 16.56 56.27
C LEU A 23 13.00 17.23 57.51
N ILE A 24 13.58 18.42 57.35
CA ILE A 24 14.17 19.20 58.46
C ILE A 24 13.08 19.59 59.47
N LEU A 25 11.92 20.06 58.99
CA LEU A 25 10.77 20.42 59.83
C LEU A 25 10.20 19.22 60.60
N ALA A 26 10.00 18.07 59.95
CA ALA A 26 9.47 16.87 60.60
C ALA A 26 10.45 16.29 61.62
N ARG A 27 11.76 16.37 61.35
CA ARG A 27 12.80 15.98 62.31
C ARG A 27 12.80 16.90 63.52
N ALA A 28 12.68 18.22 63.31
CA ALA A 28 12.61 19.20 64.39
C ALA A 28 11.37 19.03 65.28
N GLN A 29 10.25 18.56 64.73
CA GLN A 29 8.99 18.35 65.44
C GLN A 29 8.78 16.94 65.99
N GLY A 30 9.71 16.00 65.77
CA GLY A 30 9.57 14.60 66.19
C GLY A 30 8.46 13.82 65.46
N LYS A 31 7.94 14.35 64.34
CA LYS A 31 6.82 13.79 63.56
C LYS A 31 7.27 13.06 62.29
N LEU A 32 8.50 12.54 62.30
CA LEU A 32 9.07 11.74 61.22
C LEU A 32 8.17 10.59 60.70
N PRO A 33 7.49 9.79 61.55
CA PRO A 33 6.62 8.73 61.04
C PRO A 33 5.37 9.25 60.31
N VAL A 34 4.86 10.43 60.69
CA VAL A 34 3.71 11.07 60.00
C VAL A 34 4.15 11.63 58.65
N LEU A 35 5.33 12.27 58.60
CA LEU A 35 5.91 12.72 57.34
C LEU A 35 6.20 11.53 56.41
N ALA A 36 6.74 10.42 56.93
CA ALA A 36 7.03 9.25 56.12
C ALA A 36 5.76 8.64 55.50
N LEU A 37 4.64 8.60 56.24
CA LEU A 37 3.37 8.11 55.73
C LEU A 37 2.82 9.00 54.60
N ASP A 38 2.76 10.31 54.85
CA ASP A 38 2.29 11.33 53.91
C ASP A 38 3.16 11.38 52.64
N LEU A 39 4.48 11.23 52.81
CA LEU A 39 5.43 11.14 51.71
C LEU A 39 5.21 9.90 50.86
N THR A 40 4.97 8.76 51.50
CA THR A 40 4.77 7.49 50.80
C THR A 40 3.49 7.52 49.97
N GLU A 41 2.43 8.13 50.49
CA GLU A 41 1.17 8.36 49.77
C GLU A 41 1.36 9.26 48.56
N HIS A 42 2.02 10.43 48.73
CA HIS A 42 2.29 11.34 47.62
C HIS A 42 3.21 10.73 46.57
N LEU A 43 4.24 10.00 46.98
CA LEU A 43 5.20 9.37 46.06
C LEU A 43 4.55 8.22 45.30
N PHE A 44 3.66 7.45 45.94
CA PHE A 44 2.82 6.46 45.27
C PHE A 44 1.87 7.10 44.26
N GLY A 45 1.21 8.22 44.63
CA GLY A 45 0.35 8.99 43.74
C GLY A 45 1.08 9.53 42.51
N ILE A 46 2.30 10.04 42.69
CA ILE A 46 3.14 10.52 41.58
C ILE A 46 3.57 9.37 40.66
N VAL A 47 4.02 8.24 41.21
CA VAL A 47 4.40 7.06 40.42
C VAL A 47 3.21 6.53 39.62
N LEU A 48 2.03 6.45 40.25
CA LEU A 48 0.81 6.03 39.58
C LEU A 48 0.40 7.01 38.46
N ALA A 49 0.48 8.32 38.73
CA ALA A 49 0.16 9.35 37.75
C ALA A 49 1.11 9.28 36.54
N VAL A 50 2.43 9.16 36.77
CA VAL A 50 3.42 8.98 35.69
C VAL A 50 3.13 7.70 34.90
N PHE A 51 2.85 6.58 35.57
CA PHE A 51 2.53 5.32 34.90
C PHE A 51 1.27 5.42 34.01
N VAL A 52 0.21 6.06 34.50
CA VAL A 52 -1.02 6.29 33.73
C VAL A 52 -0.76 7.23 32.55
N PHE A 53 0.03 8.29 32.75
CA PHE A 53 0.37 9.24 31.69
C PHE A 53 1.22 8.58 30.59
N GLU A 54 2.26 7.84 30.96
CA GLU A 54 3.09 7.04 30.05
C GLU A 54 2.22 6.02 29.28
N ARG A 55 1.30 5.33 29.97
CA ARG A 55 0.39 4.38 29.32
C ARG A 55 -0.58 5.05 28.35
N MET A 56 -1.07 6.25 28.69
CA MET A 56 -1.97 7.04 27.86
C MET A 56 -1.24 7.61 26.63
N LEU A 57 0.01 8.06 26.78
CA LEU A 57 0.89 8.48 25.69
C LEU A 57 1.23 7.31 24.78
N ALA A 58 1.62 6.16 25.33
CA ALA A 58 1.89 4.95 24.56
C ALA A 58 0.66 4.51 23.75
N TRP A 59 -0.54 4.60 24.34
CA TRP A 59 -1.78 4.28 23.63
C TRP A 59 -2.14 5.27 22.53
N ARG A 60 -1.84 6.57 22.73
CA ARG A 60 -1.99 7.61 21.70
C ARG A 60 -1.03 7.39 20.54
N ASP A 61 0.23 7.12 20.86
CA ASP A 61 1.25 6.81 19.87
C ASP A 61 0.81 5.57 19.08
N GLU A 62 0.41 4.50 19.76
CA GLU A 62 -0.07 3.27 19.12
C GLU A 62 -1.25 3.50 18.17
N ARG A 63 -2.17 4.43 18.49
CA ARG A 63 -3.22 4.86 17.55
C ARG A 63 -2.69 5.62 16.34
N GLN A 64 -1.74 6.52 16.53
CA GLN A 64 -1.12 7.26 15.42
C GLN A 64 -0.33 6.33 14.51
N TRP A 65 0.41 5.37 15.08
CA TRP A 65 1.12 4.32 14.35
C TRP A 65 0.16 3.46 13.53
N LEU A 66 -0.98 3.06 14.11
CA LEU A 66 -2.01 2.29 13.41
C LEU A 66 -2.62 3.05 12.22
N ALA A 67 -2.90 4.34 12.37
CA ALA A 67 -3.45 5.18 11.30
C ALA A 67 -2.43 5.42 10.18
N ALA A 68 -1.17 5.71 10.52
CA ALA A 68 -0.09 5.89 9.55
C ALA A 68 0.17 4.60 8.76
N LYS A 69 0.07 3.44 9.42
CA LYS A 69 0.16 2.14 8.76
C LYS A 69 -1.03 1.87 7.83
N ASP A 70 -2.25 2.26 8.21
CA ASP A 70 -3.42 2.15 7.34
C ASP A 70 -3.28 3.01 6.08
N TRP A 71 -2.72 4.21 6.22
CA TRP A 71 -2.42 5.08 5.09
C TRP A 71 -1.35 4.49 4.16
N LEU A 72 -0.30 3.89 4.73
CA LEU A 72 0.72 3.16 3.98
C LEU A 72 0.12 2.03 3.14
N HIS A 73 -0.75 1.20 3.72
CA HIS A 73 -1.41 0.13 2.95
C HIS A 73 -2.24 0.67 1.79
N LEU A 74 -2.94 1.79 1.99
CA LEU A 74 -3.77 2.41 0.96
C LEU A 74 -2.92 2.90 -0.22
N ILE A 75 -1.80 3.57 0.04
CA ILE A 75 -0.89 4.05 -1.02
C ILE A 75 -0.32 2.89 -1.82
N LEU A 76 0.11 1.82 -1.15
CA LEU A 76 0.67 0.66 -1.83
C LEU A 76 -0.37 0.00 -2.75
N LEU A 77 -1.59 -0.10 -2.27
CA LEU A 77 -2.67 -0.73 -2.99
C LEU A 77 -3.12 0.15 -4.17
N GLU A 78 -3.17 1.48 -4.00
CA GLU A 78 -3.39 2.44 -5.10
C GLU A 78 -2.27 2.40 -6.15
N THR A 79 -1.01 2.28 -5.72
CA THR A 79 0.15 2.18 -6.62
C THR A 79 0.06 0.91 -7.48
N ILE A 80 -0.32 -0.22 -6.89
CA ILE A 80 -0.52 -1.47 -7.65
C ILE A 80 -1.69 -1.31 -8.63
N ASP A 81 -2.79 -0.70 -8.20
CA ASP A 81 -3.97 -0.48 -9.05
C ASP A 81 -3.70 0.41 -10.25
N ASP A 82 -2.96 1.50 -10.06
CA ASP A 82 -2.61 2.41 -11.14
C ASP A 82 -1.63 1.77 -12.11
N LEU A 83 -0.66 1.00 -11.62
CA LEU A 83 0.20 0.18 -12.47
C LEU A 83 -0.62 -0.80 -13.32
N LEU A 84 -1.56 -1.52 -12.69
CA LEU A 84 -2.40 -2.50 -13.37
C LEU A 84 -3.27 -1.86 -14.46
N LYS A 85 -3.81 -0.65 -14.22
CA LYS A 85 -4.58 0.10 -15.23
C LYS A 85 -3.75 0.54 -16.42
N GLU A 86 -2.47 0.87 -16.22
CA GLU A 86 -1.59 1.28 -17.30
C GLU A 86 -1.15 0.06 -18.13
N LEU A 87 -0.77 -1.02 -17.47
CA LEU A 87 -0.24 -2.22 -18.12
C LEU A 87 -1.29 -3.02 -18.89
N LEU A 88 -2.56 -2.97 -18.47
CA LEU A 88 -3.63 -3.81 -19.00
C LEU A 88 -4.76 -2.98 -19.59
N PRO A 89 -5.41 -3.44 -20.67
CA PRO A 89 -6.52 -2.72 -21.29
C PRO A 89 -7.74 -2.70 -20.35
N ALA A 90 -8.52 -1.62 -20.40
CA ALA A 90 -9.77 -1.53 -19.63
C ALA A 90 -10.83 -2.53 -20.13
N THR A 91 -10.90 -2.75 -21.45
CA THR A 91 -11.85 -3.64 -22.12
C THR A 91 -11.20 -4.31 -23.33
N VAL A 92 -11.55 -5.56 -23.61
CA VAL A 92 -11.04 -6.33 -24.76
C VAL A 92 -12.23 -6.84 -25.59
N PRO A 93 -12.14 -6.86 -26.94
CA PRO A 93 -13.16 -7.45 -27.80
C PRO A 93 -13.28 -8.96 -27.57
N ARG A 94 -14.51 -9.47 -27.51
CA ARG A 94 -14.81 -10.90 -27.36
C ARG A 94 -14.69 -11.61 -28.71
N GLY A 95 -13.85 -12.63 -28.80
CA GLY A 95 -13.71 -13.45 -30.01
C GLY A 95 -14.86 -14.45 -30.19
N GLU A 96 -15.43 -14.48 -31.41
CA GLU A 96 -16.41 -15.44 -31.96
C GLU A 96 -17.90 -15.31 -31.55
N VAL A 97 -18.51 -14.14 -31.68
CA VAL A 97 -19.91 -13.97 -32.17
C VAL A 97 -19.97 -12.61 -32.87
N GLU A 98 -20.79 -12.44 -33.92
CA GLU A 98 -21.03 -11.21 -34.71
C GLU A 98 -21.50 -9.96 -33.93
N ILE A 99 -21.34 -9.93 -32.61
CA ILE A 99 -21.65 -8.78 -31.75
C ILE A 99 -20.33 -8.26 -31.21
N ASP A 100 -20.06 -6.97 -31.40
CA ASP A 100 -18.93 -6.21 -30.84
C ASP A 100 -19.07 -6.08 -29.30
N GLU A 101 -19.25 -7.22 -28.62
CA GLU A 101 -19.29 -7.31 -27.18
C GLU A 101 -17.87 -7.16 -26.65
N ARG A 102 -17.65 -6.10 -25.87
CA ARG A 102 -16.40 -5.88 -25.13
C ARG A 102 -16.52 -6.48 -23.73
N ILE A 103 -15.55 -7.28 -23.34
CA ILE A 103 -15.43 -7.79 -21.98
C ILE A 103 -14.59 -6.79 -21.18
N ALA A 104 -15.05 -6.43 -19.99
CA ALA A 104 -14.24 -5.68 -19.03
C ALA A 104 -13.15 -6.59 -18.47
N VAL A 105 -11.90 -6.13 -18.48
CA VAL A 105 -10.78 -6.85 -17.83
C VAL A 105 -10.76 -6.54 -16.33
N TYR A 106 -11.31 -5.39 -15.95
CA TYR A 106 -11.40 -4.93 -14.57
C TYR A 106 -12.81 -4.54 -14.18
N GLU A 107 -13.14 -4.80 -12.92
CA GLU A 107 -14.34 -4.31 -12.26
C GLU A 107 -13.96 -3.41 -11.08
N VAL A 108 -14.55 -2.22 -11.00
CA VAL A 108 -14.43 -1.36 -9.80
C VAL A 108 -15.46 -1.84 -8.78
N THR A 109 -14.99 -2.47 -7.71
CA THR A 109 -15.83 -3.01 -6.64
C THR A 109 -16.11 -1.95 -5.56
N GLY A 110 -16.83 -0.89 -5.91
CA GLY A 110 -17.20 0.16 -4.95
C GLY A 110 -17.50 1.51 -5.56
N GLU A 111 -17.92 2.46 -4.73
CA GLU A 111 -18.21 3.84 -5.13
C GLU A 111 -17.00 4.74 -4.78
N ARG A 112 -16.44 5.42 -5.79
CA ARG A 112 -15.34 6.38 -5.61
C ARG A 112 -15.87 7.64 -4.92
N ILE A 113 -15.70 7.72 -3.61
CA ILE A 113 -16.10 8.89 -2.82
C ILE A 113 -14.85 9.53 -2.22
N HIS A 114 -14.41 10.64 -2.82
CA HIS A 114 -13.47 11.56 -2.21
C HIS A 114 -14.27 12.56 -1.36
N VAL A 115 -14.42 12.30 -0.06
CA VAL A 115 -15.05 13.25 0.88
C VAL A 115 -14.07 13.56 2.00
N GLY A 116 -13.42 14.72 1.91
CA GLY A 116 -12.58 15.27 2.97
C GLY A 116 -11.51 14.30 3.49
N GLU A 117 -11.47 14.11 4.81
CA GLU A 117 -10.45 13.34 5.55
C GLU A 117 -10.66 11.81 5.51
N SER A 118 -11.73 11.32 4.85
CA SER A 118 -12.00 9.89 4.70
C SER A 118 -11.87 9.44 3.25
N VAL A 119 -10.79 8.73 2.93
CA VAL A 119 -10.59 8.10 1.61
C VAL A 119 -11.29 6.75 1.60
N ARG A 120 -12.43 6.64 0.91
CA ARG A 120 -13.01 5.34 0.56
C ARG A 120 -12.33 4.82 -0.70
N TYR A 121 -11.28 4.02 -0.50
CA TYR A 121 -10.65 3.26 -1.57
C TYR A 121 -11.63 2.24 -2.17
N SER A 122 -11.78 2.27 -3.50
CA SER A 122 -12.62 1.36 -4.30
C SER A 122 -11.72 0.35 -5.01
N PRO A 123 -11.75 -0.94 -4.61
CA PRO A 123 -10.86 -1.95 -5.17
C PRO A 123 -11.10 -2.19 -6.66
N LEU A 124 -10.02 -2.22 -7.43
CA LEU A 124 -10.04 -2.81 -8.77
C LEU A 124 -9.94 -4.32 -8.66
N ARG A 125 -10.94 -5.03 -9.13
CA ARG A 125 -10.87 -6.48 -9.24
C ARG A 125 -10.50 -6.85 -10.68
N LEU A 126 -9.40 -7.57 -10.84
CA LEU A 126 -9.06 -8.19 -12.11
C LEU A 126 -10.05 -9.35 -12.35
N LEU A 127 -10.74 -9.34 -13.50
CA LEU A 127 -11.75 -10.35 -13.85
C LEU A 127 -11.14 -11.60 -14.50
N VAL A 128 -9.88 -11.51 -14.92
CA VAL A 128 -9.11 -12.58 -15.56
C VAL A 128 -8.00 -13.00 -14.61
N SER A 129 -7.85 -14.29 -14.29
CA SER A 129 -6.89 -14.65 -13.26
C SER A 129 -5.44 -14.47 -13.75
N PRO A 130 -4.52 -14.08 -12.87
CA PRO A 130 -3.08 -14.07 -13.17
C PRO A 130 -2.59 -15.49 -13.52
N GLY A 131 -1.79 -15.64 -14.59
CA GLY A 131 -1.32 -16.92 -15.11
C GLY A 131 -2.31 -17.72 -15.98
N GLU A 132 -3.52 -17.19 -16.24
CA GLU A 132 -4.41 -17.75 -17.26
C GLU A 132 -3.99 -17.30 -18.65
N LYS A 133 -4.08 -18.21 -19.64
CA LYS A 133 -3.79 -17.90 -21.06
C LYS A 133 -4.61 -16.70 -21.57
N ASP A 134 -5.79 -16.46 -20.98
CA ASP A 134 -6.64 -15.32 -21.30
C ASP A 134 -5.99 -13.98 -20.93
N LEU A 135 -5.24 -13.90 -19.81
CA LEU A 135 -4.54 -12.67 -19.41
C LEU A 135 -3.42 -12.34 -20.38
N GLN A 136 -2.57 -13.33 -20.69
CA GLN A 136 -1.51 -13.18 -21.68
C GLN A 136 -2.08 -12.74 -23.04
N SER A 137 -3.20 -13.36 -23.46
CA SER A 137 -3.86 -13.05 -24.73
C SER A 137 -4.43 -11.62 -24.76
N HIS A 138 -4.97 -11.13 -23.64
CA HIS A 138 -5.44 -9.75 -23.51
C HIS A 138 -4.29 -8.73 -23.56
N ILE A 139 -3.17 -9.03 -22.88
CA ILE A 139 -1.97 -8.18 -22.95
C ILE A 139 -1.41 -8.17 -24.37
N PHE A 140 -1.33 -9.35 -24.99
CA PHE A 140 -0.84 -9.49 -26.34
C PHE A 140 -1.70 -8.70 -27.34
N TRP A 141 -3.03 -8.78 -27.21
CA TRP A 141 -3.96 -7.98 -28.01
C TRP A 141 -3.71 -6.48 -27.78
N TYR A 142 -3.60 -6.04 -26.54
CA TYR A 142 -3.38 -4.63 -26.20
C TYR A 142 -2.04 -4.09 -26.72
N ALA A 143 -0.98 -4.87 -26.58
CA ALA A 143 0.34 -4.54 -27.12
C ALA A 143 0.32 -4.43 -28.65
N THR A 144 -0.45 -5.29 -29.31
CA THR A 144 -0.62 -5.27 -30.76
C THR A 144 -1.43 -4.04 -31.21
N ASP A 145 -2.52 -3.72 -30.52
CA ASP A 145 -3.43 -2.61 -30.85
C ASP A 145 -2.78 -1.23 -30.64
N LEU A 146 -2.08 -1.05 -29.50
CA LEU A 146 -1.39 0.20 -29.18
C LEU A 146 -0.16 0.43 -30.08
N GLY A 147 0.40 -0.64 -30.62
CA GLY A 147 1.69 -0.67 -31.30
C GLY A 147 2.76 -1.26 -30.37
N PRO A 148 3.41 -2.37 -30.73
CA PRO A 148 4.33 -3.08 -29.84
C PRO A 148 5.45 -2.23 -29.22
N PRO A 149 6.17 -1.36 -29.98
CA PRO A 149 7.18 -0.49 -29.37
C PRO A 149 6.57 0.55 -28.42
N ARG A 150 5.39 1.10 -28.74
CA ARG A 150 4.70 2.06 -27.86
C ARG A 150 4.25 1.40 -26.56
N TYR A 151 3.79 0.16 -26.64
CA TYR A 151 3.43 -0.61 -25.45
C TYR A 151 4.65 -0.88 -24.56
N VAL A 152 5.81 -1.19 -25.14
CA VAL A 152 7.05 -1.35 -24.39
C VAL A 152 7.43 -0.07 -23.65
N ASP A 153 7.37 1.08 -24.33
CA ASP A 153 7.69 2.37 -23.71
C ASP A 153 6.71 2.70 -22.58
N LEU A 154 5.41 2.51 -22.81
CA LEU A 154 4.36 2.68 -21.80
C LEU A 154 4.62 1.77 -20.59
N ALA A 155 4.88 0.48 -20.81
CA ALA A 155 5.11 -0.48 -19.75
C ALA A 155 6.36 -0.11 -18.93
N LYS A 156 7.43 0.35 -19.59
CA LYS A 156 8.65 0.80 -18.90
C LYS A 156 8.40 2.05 -18.06
N GLU A 157 7.63 3.00 -18.57
CA GLU A 157 7.26 4.22 -17.85
C GLU A 157 6.42 3.89 -16.61
N ALA A 158 5.35 3.11 -16.79
CA ALA A 158 4.48 2.64 -15.72
C ALA A 158 5.25 1.90 -14.61
N LEU A 159 6.13 0.97 -14.99
CA LEU A 159 6.97 0.22 -14.06
C LEU A 159 7.97 1.13 -13.33
N SER A 160 8.52 2.14 -14.02
CA SER A 160 9.47 3.08 -13.44
C SER A 160 8.79 4.03 -12.45
N ASP A 161 7.60 4.53 -12.78
CA ASP A 161 6.78 5.36 -11.90
C ASP A 161 6.36 4.59 -10.64
N ALA A 162 5.83 3.37 -10.80
CA ALA A 162 5.47 2.51 -9.67
C ALA A 162 6.67 2.23 -8.75
N ARG A 163 7.85 1.96 -9.31
CA ARG A 163 9.09 1.82 -8.53
C ARG A 163 9.48 3.12 -7.81
N GLY A 164 9.33 4.26 -8.47
CA GLY A 164 9.56 5.58 -7.88
C GLY A 164 8.69 5.82 -6.66
N LYS A 165 7.37 5.63 -6.81
CA LYS A 165 6.37 5.74 -5.74
C LYS A 165 6.65 4.80 -4.57
N ILE A 166 7.01 3.55 -4.85
CA ILE A 166 7.38 2.57 -3.80
C ILE A 166 8.64 3.02 -3.06
N ARG A 167 9.68 3.48 -3.76
CA ARG A 167 10.92 3.94 -3.13
C ARG A 167 10.73 5.19 -2.28
N GLU A 168 9.91 6.12 -2.73
CA GLU A 168 9.52 7.30 -1.94
C GLU A 168 8.74 6.88 -0.67
N THR A 169 7.85 5.90 -0.82
CA THR A 169 7.11 5.32 0.30
C THR A 169 8.05 4.64 1.31
N PHE A 170 9.06 3.89 0.84
CA PHE A 170 10.14 3.35 1.69
C PHE A 170 10.87 4.45 2.47
N GLY A 171 11.30 5.51 1.77
CA GLY A 171 12.07 6.60 2.37
C GLY A 171 11.28 7.35 3.44
N SER A 172 10.00 7.60 3.20
CA SER A 172 9.12 8.33 4.11
C SER A 172 8.56 7.47 5.25
N SER A 173 8.39 6.17 5.03
CA SER A 173 7.65 5.28 5.93
C SER A 173 8.45 4.11 6.50
N ALA A 174 9.79 4.13 6.43
CA ALA A 174 10.66 3.05 6.91
C ALA A 174 10.36 2.56 8.36
N ARG A 175 9.90 3.46 9.24
CA ARG A 175 9.53 3.13 10.64
C ARG A 175 8.19 2.39 10.78
N LEU A 176 7.37 2.41 9.73
CA LEU A 176 6.04 1.78 9.66
C LEU A 176 6.07 0.41 8.97
N MET A 177 7.23 0.02 8.42
CA MET A 177 7.38 -1.19 7.63
C MET A 177 7.56 -2.41 8.51
N ASP A 178 6.66 -3.37 8.38
CA ASP A 178 6.84 -4.71 8.91
C ASP A 178 7.64 -5.57 7.94
N ALA A 179 8.12 -6.72 8.41
CA ALA A 179 8.83 -7.70 7.59
C ALA A 179 8.00 -8.09 6.35
N ASP A 180 6.71 -8.37 6.50
CA ASP A 180 5.83 -8.76 5.39
C ASP A 180 5.77 -7.69 4.29
N ILE A 181 5.53 -6.43 4.68
CA ILE A 181 5.45 -5.29 3.74
C ILE A 181 6.80 -5.07 3.05
N THR A 182 7.89 -5.16 3.81
CA THR A 182 9.25 -5.03 3.29
C THR A 182 9.54 -6.10 2.24
N THR A 183 9.22 -7.36 2.52
CA THR A 183 9.42 -8.47 1.58
C THR A 183 8.57 -8.32 0.32
N MET A 184 7.28 -7.98 0.46
CA MET A 184 6.39 -7.77 -0.68
C MET A 184 6.92 -6.67 -1.62
N LEU A 185 7.35 -5.54 -1.05
CA LEU A 185 7.82 -4.41 -1.86
C LEU A 185 9.18 -4.67 -2.51
N ILE A 186 10.12 -5.32 -1.81
CA ILE A 186 11.41 -5.71 -2.41
C ILE A 186 11.18 -6.69 -3.57
N SER A 187 10.30 -7.68 -3.38
CA SER A 187 9.97 -8.65 -4.42
C SER A 187 9.37 -7.96 -5.65
N PHE A 188 8.45 -7.01 -5.43
CA PHE A 188 7.87 -6.24 -6.53
C PHE A 188 8.91 -5.35 -7.22
N GLU A 189 9.77 -4.65 -6.47
CA GLU A 189 10.81 -3.79 -7.05
C GLU A 189 11.78 -4.61 -7.94
N GLN A 190 12.16 -5.81 -7.47
CA GLN A 190 13.00 -6.72 -8.24
C GLN A 190 12.31 -7.22 -9.52
N ALA A 191 11.03 -7.60 -9.43
CA ALA A 191 10.24 -8.02 -10.58
C ALA A 191 10.11 -6.90 -11.62
N ALA A 192 9.75 -5.68 -11.19
CA ALA A 192 9.63 -4.52 -12.07
C ALA A 192 10.98 -4.14 -12.71
N MET A 193 12.07 -4.19 -11.95
CA MET A 193 13.41 -3.93 -12.48
C MET A 193 13.84 -4.98 -13.51
N ALA A 194 13.57 -6.26 -13.26
CA ALA A 194 13.84 -7.33 -14.22
C ALA A 194 13.01 -7.15 -15.49
N ALA A 195 11.72 -6.84 -15.35
CA ALA A 195 10.82 -6.60 -16.46
C ALA A 195 11.28 -5.45 -17.36
N ILE A 196 11.66 -4.30 -16.79
CA ILE A 196 12.21 -3.17 -17.57
C ILE A 196 13.42 -3.61 -18.41
N ARG A 197 14.37 -4.36 -17.80
CA ARG A 197 15.55 -4.86 -18.52
C ARG A 197 15.19 -5.84 -19.64
N HIS A 198 14.22 -6.72 -19.39
CA HIS A 198 13.76 -7.68 -20.40
C HIS A 198 13.01 -7.00 -21.54
N LEU A 199 12.21 -5.98 -21.25
CA LEU A 199 11.55 -5.15 -22.26
C LEU A 199 12.57 -4.37 -23.11
N ASP A 200 13.60 -3.78 -22.49
CA ASP A 200 14.69 -3.13 -23.21
C ASP A 200 15.44 -4.12 -24.11
N SER A 201 15.74 -5.31 -23.60
CA SER A 201 16.38 -6.37 -24.39
C SER A 201 15.51 -6.81 -25.58
N ALA A 202 14.20 -6.97 -25.37
CA ALA A 202 13.27 -7.36 -26.41
C ALA A 202 13.14 -6.28 -27.50
N ALA A 203 13.05 -5.00 -27.10
CA ALA A 203 13.01 -3.88 -28.02
C ALA A 203 14.30 -3.78 -28.86
N ASN A 204 15.47 -3.99 -28.24
CA ASN A 204 16.75 -4.00 -28.97
C ASN A 204 16.83 -5.16 -29.97
N MET A 205 16.38 -6.36 -29.58
CA MET A 205 16.31 -7.50 -30.50
C MET A 205 15.37 -7.23 -31.69
N ARG A 206 14.21 -6.61 -31.43
CA ARG A 206 13.27 -6.19 -32.47
C ARG A 206 13.90 -5.20 -33.44
N ASN A 207 14.76 -4.29 -32.96
CA ASN A 207 15.42 -3.31 -33.83
C ASN A 207 16.57 -3.92 -34.65
N ALA A 208 17.31 -4.88 -34.09
CA ALA A 208 18.40 -5.57 -34.81
C ALA A 208 17.90 -6.46 -35.97
N LYS A 209 16.74 -7.10 -35.82
CA LYS A 209 16.18 -8.04 -36.80
C LYS A 209 15.88 -7.45 -38.20
N PRO A 210 15.20 -6.29 -38.33
CA PRO A 210 14.99 -5.64 -39.62
C PRO A 210 16.27 -5.01 -40.19
N GLU A 211 17.22 -4.59 -39.35
CA GLU A 211 18.53 -4.07 -39.80
C GLU A 211 19.33 -5.15 -40.53
N ASP A 212 19.38 -6.38 -39.99
CA ASP A 212 20.05 -7.53 -40.63
C ASP A 212 19.37 -7.98 -41.94
N ALA A 213 18.05 -7.85 -42.04
CA ALA A 213 17.28 -8.20 -43.24
C ALA A 213 17.43 -7.15 -44.36
N SER A 214 17.47 -5.87 -44.00
CA SER A 214 17.62 -4.76 -44.95
C SER A 214 18.97 -4.74 -45.68
N HIS A 215 20.01 -5.37 -45.10
CA HIS A 215 21.31 -5.55 -45.73
C HIS A 215 21.35 -6.67 -46.77
N ARG A 216 20.31 -7.51 -46.86
CA ARG A 216 20.28 -8.71 -47.74
C ARG A 216 19.17 -8.69 -48.79
N GLU A 217 18.06 -7.98 -48.61
CA GLU A 217 16.87 -8.11 -49.47
C GLU A 217 16.04 -6.81 -49.65
N GLY A 218 15.15 -6.80 -50.66
CA GLY A 218 14.36 -5.63 -51.10
C GLY A 218 13.14 -5.25 -50.23
N GLU A 219 12.50 -4.12 -50.54
CA GLU A 219 11.48 -3.42 -49.72
C GLU A 219 10.27 -4.26 -49.25
N THR A 220 9.88 -5.31 -49.98
CA THR A 220 8.77 -6.18 -49.58
C THR A 220 9.14 -7.18 -48.49
N SER A 221 10.42 -7.58 -48.38
CA SER A 221 10.84 -8.47 -47.29
C SER A 221 11.16 -7.70 -46.01
N THR A 222 11.56 -6.43 -46.11
CA THR A 222 11.77 -5.57 -44.94
C THR A 222 10.47 -5.26 -44.21
N THR A 223 9.36 -5.05 -44.94
CA THR A 223 8.02 -4.80 -44.36
C THR A 223 7.40 -6.05 -43.72
N GLN A 224 7.67 -7.24 -44.24
CA GLN A 224 7.26 -8.49 -43.60
C GLN A 224 8.11 -8.78 -42.34
N SER A 225 9.42 -8.58 -42.43
CA SER A 225 10.36 -8.76 -41.31
C SER A 225 10.04 -7.85 -40.13
N THR A 226 9.70 -6.57 -40.37
CA THR A 226 9.28 -5.66 -39.29
C THR A 226 7.98 -6.10 -38.63
N ARG A 227 7.00 -6.58 -39.41
CA ARG A 227 5.72 -7.08 -38.87
C ARG A 227 5.90 -8.33 -38.01
N GLU A 228 6.77 -9.24 -38.41
CA GLU A 228 7.13 -10.43 -37.62
C GLU A 228 7.88 -10.03 -36.33
N ALA A 229 8.83 -9.09 -36.42
CA ALA A 229 9.55 -8.59 -35.25
C ALA A 229 8.63 -7.84 -34.27
N ASP A 230 7.64 -7.09 -34.77
CA ASP A 230 6.62 -6.42 -33.98
C ASP A 230 5.69 -7.43 -33.28
N HIS A 231 5.29 -8.49 -33.98
CA HIS A 231 4.48 -9.56 -33.42
C HIS A 231 5.22 -10.32 -32.30
N GLU A 232 6.50 -10.66 -32.52
CA GLU A 232 7.35 -11.26 -31.49
C GLU A 232 7.56 -10.32 -30.30
N LEU A 233 7.74 -9.02 -30.54
CA LEU A 233 7.87 -8.03 -29.48
C LEU A 233 6.60 -7.96 -28.62
N ALA A 234 5.42 -7.94 -29.24
CA ALA A 234 4.14 -7.98 -28.53
C ALA A 234 3.99 -9.26 -27.71
N PHE A 235 4.36 -10.41 -28.28
CA PHE A 235 4.31 -11.70 -27.59
C PHE A 235 5.24 -11.75 -26.38
N VAL A 236 6.50 -11.37 -26.54
CA VAL A 236 7.48 -11.35 -25.44
C VAL A 236 7.09 -10.34 -24.37
N SER A 237 6.63 -9.15 -24.78
CA SER A 237 6.14 -8.13 -23.84
C SER A 237 4.94 -8.62 -23.04
N SER A 238 4.05 -9.42 -23.64
CA SER A 238 2.90 -10.00 -22.94
C SER A 238 3.31 -10.94 -21.80
N ILE A 239 4.31 -11.79 -22.02
CA ILE A 239 4.83 -12.71 -21.00
C ILE A 239 5.52 -11.94 -19.88
N ILE A 240 6.32 -10.93 -20.23
CA ILE A 240 7.06 -10.13 -19.24
C ILE A 240 6.07 -9.37 -18.35
N VAL A 241 5.06 -8.73 -18.94
CA VAL A 241 4.07 -7.96 -18.20
C VAL A 241 3.17 -8.87 -17.36
N GLU A 242 2.73 -10.02 -17.89
CA GLU A 242 1.98 -11.02 -17.13
C GLU A 242 2.72 -11.43 -15.85
N SER A 243 4.03 -11.71 -15.93
CA SER A 243 4.85 -12.04 -14.76
C SER A 243 4.91 -10.93 -13.71
N VAL A 244 4.87 -9.66 -14.13
CA VAL A 244 4.78 -8.53 -13.19
C VAL A 244 3.40 -8.43 -12.57
N VAL A 245 2.34 -8.61 -13.37
CA VAL A 245 0.95 -8.62 -12.89
C VAL A 245 0.79 -9.72 -11.83
N ASP A 246 1.25 -10.94 -12.09
CA ASP A 246 1.28 -12.05 -11.13
C ASP A 246 2.00 -11.67 -9.82
N SER A 247 3.15 -11.00 -9.96
CA SER A 247 3.97 -10.55 -8.82
C SER A 247 3.28 -9.45 -8.02
N ALA A 248 2.46 -8.61 -8.65
CA ALA A 248 1.72 -7.51 -8.01
C ALA A 248 0.40 -7.96 -7.37
N MET A 249 -0.24 -8.98 -7.93
CA MET A 249 -1.54 -9.47 -7.48
C MET A 249 -1.49 -10.17 -6.12
N LYS A 250 -0.39 -10.86 -5.80
CA LYS A 250 -0.18 -11.47 -4.47
C LYS A 250 -0.15 -10.42 -3.34
N PRO A 251 0.71 -9.38 -3.40
CA PRO A 251 0.67 -8.28 -2.45
C PRO A 251 -0.68 -7.58 -2.37
N LYS A 252 -1.33 -7.35 -3.51
CA LYS A 252 -2.65 -6.72 -3.55
C LYS A 252 -3.71 -7.50 -2.78
N ALA A 253 -3.84 -8.80 -3.06
CA ALA A 253 -4.80 -9.67 -2.38
C ALA A 253 -4.55 -9.70 -0.86
N TRP A 254 -3.29 -9.72 -0.43
CA TRP A 254 -2.93 -9.64 0.98
C TRP A 254 -3.32 -8.29 1.61
N LEU A 255 -3.08 -7.18 0.91
CA LEU A 255 -3.44 -5.83 1.37
C LEU A 255 -4.96 -5.66 1.50
N GLU A 256 -5.72 -6.21 0.55
CA GLU A 256 -7.19 -6.20 0.56
C GLU A 256 -7.75 -7.04 1.72
N ASP A 257 -7.23 -8.26 1.95
CA ASP A 257 -7.65 -9.11 3.08
C ASP A 257 -7.37 -8.46 4.44
N ARG A 258 -6.19 -7.83 4.59
CA ARG A 258 -5.83 -7.05 5.78
C ARG A 258 -6.82 -5.91 6.06
N ARG A 259 -7.33 -5.26 5.01
CA ARG A 259 -8.33 -4.20 5.14
C ARG A 259 -9.69 -4.77 5.55
N HIS A 260 -10.17 -5.81 4.88
CA HIS A 260 -11.48 -6.42 5.15
C HIS A 260 -11.58 -7.03 6.56
N THR A 261 -10.56 -7.75 7.00
CA THR A 261 -10.48 -8.31 8.36
C THR A 261 -10.49 -7.21 9.43
N ARG A 262 -9.99 -6.02 9.13
CA ARG A 262 -9.92 -4.87 10.05
C ARG A 262 -11.21 -4.04 10.06
N GLU A 263 -11.84 -3.83 8.91
CA GLU A 263 -13.17 -3.21 8.81
C GLU A 263 -14.25 -4.04 9.54
N GLY A 264 -14.13 -5.38 9.49
CA GLY A 264 -14.97 -6.32 10.25
C GLY A 264 -14.77 -6.29 11.77
N ARG A 265 -13.64 -5.78 12.26
CA ARG A 265 -13.31 -5.63 13.69
C ARG A 265 -13.66 -4.28 14.29
N SER A 266 -14.23 -3.34 13.52
CA SER A 266 -14.62 -2.03 14.04
C SER A 266 -15.67 -2.18 15.17
N PRO A 267 -15.39 -1.70 16.41
CA PRO A 267 -16.33 -1.77 17.53
C PRO A 267 -17.66 -1.06 17.23
N PHE A 268 -17.63 -0.10 16.31
CA PHE A 268 -18.77 0.73 15.92
C PHE A 268 -19.78 0.02 15.00
N ARG A 269 -19.39 -1.06 14.29
CA ARG A 269 -20.35 -1.83 13.47
C ARG A 269 -21.26 -2.71 14.32
N ARG A 270 -20.79 -3.16 15.49
CA ARG A 270 -21.62 -3.87 16.48
C ARG A 270 -22.70 -2.97 17.10
N LEU A 271 -22.47 -1.66 17.15
CA LEU A 271 -23.46 -0.70 17.65
C LEU A 271 -24.53 -0.36 16.59
N GLN A 272 -24.18 -0.32 15.30
CA GLN A 272 -25.18 -0.15 14.22
C GLN A 272 -26.06 -1.40 14.01
N ALA A 273 -25.55 -2.60 14.29
CA ALA A 273 -26.37 -3.82 14.27
C ALA A 273 -27.38 -3.88 15.44
N SER A 274 -27.07 -3.21 16.56
CA SER A 274 -27.93 -3.18 17.76
C SER A 274 -29.11 -2.19 17.63
N SER A 275 -28.96 -1.10 16.89
CA SER A 275 -30.04 -0.10 16.74
C SER A 275 -31.16 -0.50 15.75
N ARG A 276 -31.03 -1.64 15.07
CA ARG A 276 -32.08 -2.19 14.18
C ARG A 276 -32.92 -3.30 14.82
N ALA A 277 -32.68 -3.66 16.08
CA ALA A 277 -33.55 -4.54 16.87
C ALA A 277 -34.65 -3.71 17.57
N GLY A 278 -35.54 -3.10 16.79
CA GLY A 278 -36.54 -2.17 17.33
C GLY A 278 -37.70 -1.86 16.41
N ARG A 279 -38.14 -2.81 15.57
CA ARG A 279 -39.46 -2.75 14.93
C ARG A 279 -40.12 -4.13 15.02
N GLY A 280 -40.72 -4.39 16.18
CA GLY A 280 -41.75 -5.42 16.28
C GLY A 280 -43.01 -4.98 15.52
N PRO A 281 -43.69 -5.88 14.79
CA PRO A 281 -44.94 -5.55 14.14
C PRO A 281 -46.05 -5.44 15.20
N LYS A 282 -46.71 -4.28 15.29
CA LYS A 282 -47.99 -4.15 16.02
C LYS A 282 -49.07 -4.89 15.24
N LYS A 283 -49.42 -6.10 15.71
CA LYS A 283 -50.74 -6.69 15.50
C LYS A 283 -51.79 -5.90 16.29
N ARG A 284 -52.93 -5.61 15.67
CA ARG A 284 -54.30 -5.75 16.22
C ARG A 284 -55.29 -5.34 15.13
N THR A 285 -56.07 -6.30 14.61
CA THR A 285 -57.50 -6.56 14.90
C THR A 285 -58.39 -5.45 14.42
#